data_AF-A0A8T4WV87-F1
#
_entry.id   AF-A0A8T4WV87-F1
#
_cell.length_a   1.000
_cell.length_b   1.000
_cell.length_c   1.000
_cell.angle_alpha   90.00
_cell.angle_beta   90.00
_cell.angle_gamma   90.00
#
_symmetry.space_group_name_H-M   'P 1'
#
loop_
_entity.id
_entity.type
_entity.pdbx_description
1 polymer ?
#
loop_
_entity_poly.entity_id
_entity_poly.type
_entity_poly.pdbx_seq_one_letter_code
_entity_poly.pdbx_strand_id
1 'polypeptide(L)'
;MKKIGILPCSGACNVGALSNKAVVNTMKEKENTDFVCALGLPLGIEGIIKNGKSSDEYIALNGCKVRCATKALKSAEIPVNEEIVITERYDIEKTGDLRSEEKLDKIIDDIENLVDKLQKE
;
A
#
# COMPACT_ATOMS: atom_id res chain seq x y z
N MET A 1 -14.55 -14.10 -4.13
CA MET A 1 -13.41 -13.29 -4.62
C MET A 1 -12.53 -13.05 -3.42
N LYS A 2 -11.21 -13.30 -3.51
CA LYS A 2 -10.30 -13.03 -2.38
C LYS A 2 -10.31 -11.53 -2.09
N LYS A 3 -10.24 -11.12 -0.83
CA LYS A 3 -10.13 -9.73 -0.42
C LYS A 3 -8.66 -9.35 -0.28
N ILE A 4 -8.22 -8.27 -0.90
CA ILE A 4 -6.81 -7.88 -0.94
C ILE A 4 -6.60 -6.59 -0.14
N GLY A 5 -5.88 -6.67 0.97
CA GLY A 5 -5.54 -5.54 1.82
C GLY A 5 -4.33 -4.79 1.29
N ILE A 6 -4.46 -3.50 1.02
CA ILE A 6 -3.37 -2.68 0.49
C ILE A 6 -3.00 -1.63 1.54
N LEU A 7 -1.74 -1.65 1.98
CA LEU A 7 -1.21 -0.68 2.93
C LEU A 7 -0.27 0.30 2.21
N PRO A 8 -0.69 1.56 1.97
CA PRO A 8 0.20 2.59 1.46
C PRO A 8 1.08 3.22 2.54
N CYS A 9 2.32 3.50 2.18
CA CYS A 9 3.26 4.24 2.99
C CYS A 9 2.88 5.73 3.03
N SER A 10 2.08 6.14 4.02
CA SER A 10 1.60 7.51 4.26
C SER A 10 2.66 8.51 4.77
N GLY A 11 3.84 8.55 4.17
CA GLY A 11 4.92 9.46 4.58
C GLY A 11 4.73 10.91 4.09
N ALA A 12 5.26 11.88 4.85
CA ALA A 12 5.26 13.31 4.49
C ALA A 12 6.29 13.66 3.39
N CYS A 13 6.13 13.07 2.19
CA CYS A 13 6.97 13.28 1.00
C CYS A 13 6.20 12.92 -0.27
N ASN A 14 6.73 13.27 -1.45
CA ASN A 14 6.11 12.98 -2.75
C ASN A 14 5.71 11.51 -2.90
N VAL A 15 6.62 10.56 -2.66
CA VAL A 15 6.36 9.12 -2.82
C VAL A 15 5.41 8.57 -1.76
N GLY A 16 5.28 9.23 -0.62
CA GLY A 16 4.25 8.88 0.37
C GLY A 16 2.85 9.36 -0.02
N ALA A 17 2.76 10.57 -0.59
CA ALA A 17 1.53 11.07 -1.18
C ALA A 17 1.10 10.24 -2.39
N LEU A 18 2.04 9.89 -3.29
CA LEU A 18 1.81 8.99 -4.43
C LEU A 18 1.29 7.63 -3.98
N SER A 19 1.90 7.03 -2.95
CA SER A 19 1.44 5.74 -2.39
C SER A 19 -0.05 5.82 -2.01
N ASN A 20 -0.44 6.83 -1.25
CA ASN A 20 -1.84 7.00 -0.84
C ASN A 20 -2.78 7.26 -2.03
N LYS A 21 -2.41 8.15 -2.95
CA LYS A 21 -3.21 8.44 -4.16
C LYS A 21 -3.44 7.18 -4.99
N ALA A 22 -2.38 6.38 -5.20
CA ALA A 22 -2.44 5.17 -6.00
C ALA A 22 -3.44 4.16 -5.41
N VAL A 23 -3.35 3.87 -4.10
CA VAL A 23 -4.28 2.94 -3.44
C VAL A 23 -5.72 3.45 -3.50
N VAL A 24 -5.96 4.74 -3.25
CA VAL A 24 -7.31 5.32 -3.34
C VAL A 24 -7.90 5.19 -4.75
N ASN A 25 -7.09 5.36 -5.79
CA ASN A 25 -7.55 5.21 -7.16
C ASN A 25 -7.78 3.73 -7.53
N THR A 26 -6.86 2.82 -7.19
CA THR A 26 -7.07 1.38 -7.39
C THR A 26 -8.36 0.88 -6.75
N MET A 27 -8.68 1.35 -5.54
CA MET A 27 -9.90 0.94 -4.83
C MET A 27 -11.21 1.40 -5.50
N LYS A 28 -11.16 2.44 -6.35
CA LYS A 28 -12.35 2.85 -7.13
C LYS A 28 -12.65 1.85 -8.23
N GLU A 29 -11.62 1.22 -8.79
CA GLU A 29 -11.74 0.31 -9.92
C GLU A 29 -11.79 -1.17 -9.50
N LYS A 30 -11.24 -1.52 -8.33
CA LYS A 30 -11.13 -2.90 -7.81
C LYS A 30 -11.96 -3.10 -6.54
N GLU A 31 -13.20 -3.58 -6.68
CA GLU A 31 -14.15 -3.78 -5.57
C GLU A 31 -13.69 -4.78 -4.48
N ASN A 32 -12.73 -5.65 -4.78
CA ASN A 32 -12.15 -6.63 -3.85
C ASN A 32 -10.97 -6.12 -3.03
N THR A 33 -10.70 -4.82 -3.02
CA THR A 33 -9.55 -4.24 -2.32
C THR A 33 -9.96 -3.51 -1.05
N ASP A 34 -9.12 -3.58 -0.02
CA ASP A 34 -9.27 -2.84 1.24
C ASP A 34 -8.11 -1.87 1.45
N PHE A 35 -8.42 -0.73 2.06
CA PHE A 35 -7.41 0.17 2.58
C PHE A 35 -6.98 -0.26 4.00
N VAL A 36 -5.71 -0.59 4.18
CA VAL A 36 -5.16 -0.88 5.51
C VAL A 36 -4.60 0.39 6.14
N CYS A 37 -5.11 0.78 7.31
CA CYS A 37 -4.63 1.97 8.02
C CYS A 37 -3.22 1.76 8.59
N ALA A 38 -2.25 2.54 8.10
CA ALA A 38 -0.84 2.41 8.45
C ALA A 38 -0.52 2.70 9.92
N LEU A 39 -1.07 3.78 10.50
CA LEU A 39 -0.64 4.29 11.81
C LEU A 39 -1.22 3.48 12.98
N GLY A 40 -2.43 2.95 12.84
CA GLY A 40 -3.10 2.25 13.93
C GLY A 40 -2.53 0.87 14.26
N LEU A 41 -1.86 0.22 13.29
CA LEU A 41 -1.22 -1.09 13.49
C LEU A 41 -0.10 -1.04 14.54
N PRO A 42 0.96 -0.23 14.38
CA PRO A 42 2.04 -0.18 15.37
C PRO A 42 1.61 0.44 16.70
N LEU A 43 0.50 1.19 16.74
CA LEU A 43 -0.06 1.75 17.97
C LEU A 43 -0.89 0.75 18.79
N GLY A 44 -1.11 -0.47 18.29
CA GLY A 44 -1.88 -1.47 19.03
C GLY A 44 -3.38 -1.17 19.08
N ILE A 45 -3.92 -0.35 18.17
CA ILE A 45 -5.35 0.02 18.21
C ILE A 45 -6.17 -1.20 17.77
N GLU A 46 -6.81 -1.88 18.72
CA GLU A 46 -7.48 -3.17 18.53
C GLU A 46 -8.44 -3.20 17.33
N GLY A 47 -9.30 -2.19 17.21
CA GLY A 47 -10.25 -2.09 16.09
C GLY A 47 -9.56 -1.96 14.73
N ILE A 48 -8.44 -1.25 14.66
CA ILE A 48 -7.66 -1.10 13.42
C ILE A 48 -6.91 -2.40 13.09
N ILE A 49 -6.33 -3.08 14.10
CA ILE A 49 -5.68 -4.37 13.88
C ILE A 49 -6.68 -5.42 13.41
N LYS A 50 -7.86 -5.49 14.04
CA LYS A 50 -8.93 -6.41 13.63
C LYS A 50 -9.34 -6.17 12.18
N ASN A 51 -9.57 -4.90 11.80
CA ASN A 51 -9.93 -4.56 10.43
C ASN A 51 -8.78 -4.82 9.45
N GLY A 52 -7.54 -4.52 9.85
CA GLY A 52 -6.34 -4.78 9.06
C GLY A 52 -6.03 -6.25 8.85
N LYS A 53 -6.60 -7.16 9.67
CA LYS A 53 -6.51 -8.62 9.51
C LYS A 53 -7.69 -9.23 8.72
N SER A 54 -8.59 -8.41 8.17
CA SER A 54 -9.82 -8.90 7.54
C SER A 54 -9.70 -9.28 6.06
N SER A 55 -8.55 -9.01 5.44
CA SER A 55 -8.27 -9.38 4.06
C SER A 55 -7.57 -10.74 3.97
N ASP A 56 -7.69 -11.42 2.84
CA ASP A 56 -7.10 -12.74 2.61
C ASP A 56 -5.61 -12.64 2.27
N GLU A 57 -5.22 -11.63 1.48
CA GLU A 57 -3.84 -11.37 1.05
C GLU A 57 -3.50 -9.89 1.18
N TYR A 58 -2.22 -9.54 1.22
CA TYR A 58 -1.76 -8.19 1.53
C TYR A 58 -0.65 -7.67 0.62
N ILE A 59 -0.81 -6.43 0.18
CA ILE A 59 0.18 -5.67 -0.59
C ILE A 59 0.73 -4.53 0.26
N ALA A 60 2.04 -4.47 0.43
CA ALA A 60 2.74 -3.34 1.01
C ALA A 60 3.21 -2.37 -0.08
N LEU A 61 2.59 -1.19 -0.16
CA LEU A 61 3.03 -0.14 -1.09
C LEU A 61 3.91 0.87 -0.35
N ASN A 62 5.22 0.78 -0.55
CA ASN A 62 6.20 1.62 0.10
C ASN A 62 6.62 2.78 -0.80
N GLY A 63 6.66 3.99 -0.23
CA GLY A 63 7.18 5.15 -0.95
C GLY A 63 8.69 5.06 -1.16
N CYS A 64 9.45 4.60 -0.15
CA CYS A 64 10.91 4.57 -0.21
C CYS A 64 11.51 3.39 0.57
N LYS A 65 12.84 3.24 0.51
CA LYS A 65 13.64 2.18 1.15
C LYS A 65 13.44 2.00 2.67
N VAL A 66 12.79 2.95 3.36
CA VAL A 66 12.44 2.80 4.78
C VAL A 66 11.43 1.67 5.00
N ARG A 67 10.61 1.35 3.99
CA ARG A 67 9.62 0.27 3.98
C ARG A 67 8.62 0.34 5.15
N CYS A 68 8.02 1.52 5.36
CA CYS A 68 7.11 1.78 6.49
C CYS A 68 5.85 0.90 6.45
N ALA A 69 5.26 0.68 5.27
CA ALA A 69 4.06 -0.15 5.12
C ALA A 69 4.34 -1.60 5.55
N THR A 70 5.44 -2.16 5.04
CA THR A 70 5.91 -3.50 5.38
C THR A 70 6.17 -3.66 6.87
N LYS A 71 6.81 -2.68 7.50
CA LYS A 71 7.06 -2.69 8.95
C LYS A 71 5.77 -2.60 9.76
N ALA A 72 4.81 -1.79 9.33
CA ALA A 72 3.52 -1.64 9.99
C ALA A 72 2.69 -2.95 9.92
N LEU A 73 2.61 -3.60 8.76
CA LEU A 73 1.96 -4.92 8.62
C LEU A 73 2.60 -5.94 9.56
N LYS A 74 3.93 -6.03 9.54
CA LYS A 74 4.68 -6.96 10.41
C LYS A 74 4.49 -6.69 11.89
N SER A 75 4.36 -5.43 12.33
CA SER A 75 4.10 -5.10 13.75
C SER A 75 2.76 -5.63 14.26
N ALA A 76 1.82 -5.90 13.36
CA ALA A 76 0.51 -6.49 13.69
C ALA A 76 0.41 -7.96 13.26
N GLU A 77 1.52 -8.62 12.91
CA GLU A 77 1.57 -10.01 12.43
C GLU A 77 0.70 -10.25 11.18
N ILE A 78 0.54 -9.23 10.34
CA ILE A 78 -0.13 -9.35 9.05
C ILE A 78 0.94 -9.75 8.01
N PRO A 79 0.73 -10.80 7.20
CA PRO A 79 1.68 -11.20 6.18
C PRO A 79 1.84 -10.12 5.11
N VAL A 80 2.94 -10.17 4.37
CA VAL A 80 3.19 -9.30 3.21
C VAL A 80 3.37 -10.22 2.02
N ASN A 81 2.31 -10.38 1.21
CA ASN A 81 2.31 -11.27 0.05
C ASN A 81 3.05 -10.63 -1.12
N GLU A 82 2.88 -9.32 -1.28
CA GLU A 82 3.56 -8.54 -2.32
C GLU A 82 4.06 -7.20 -1.77
N GLU A 83 5.13 -6.69 -2.37
CA GLU A 83 5.74 -5.42 -1.98
C GLU A 83 6.17 -4.60 -3.21
N ILE A 84 5.81 -3.32 -3.20
CA ILE A 84 6.34 -2.31 -4.13
C ILE A 84 7.13 -1.29 -3.33
N VAL A 85 8.30 -0.87 -3.83
CA VAL A 85 9.02 0.32 -3.34
C VAL A 85 9.13 1.33 -4.47
N ILE A 86 8.36 2.42 -4.40
CA ILE A 86 8.18 3.38 -5.50
C ILE A 86 9.52 3.97 -5.96
N THR A 87 10.35 4.46 -5.04
CA THR A 87 11.66 5.03 -5.40
C THR A 87 12.55 4.04 -6.15
N GLU A 88 12.51 2.75 -5.78
CA GLU A 88 13.38 1.72 -6.36
C GLU A 88 12.84 1.22 -7.70
N ARG A 89 11.52 1.03 -7.82
CA ARG A 89 10.88 0.46 -9.01
C ARG A 89 10.77 1.46 -10.15
N TYR A 90 10.57 2.73 -9.85
CA TYR A 90 10.28 3.77 -10.83
C TYR A 90 11.38 4.83 -10.97
N ASP A 91 12.47 4.70 -10.22
CA ASP A 91 13.57 5.68 -10.19
C ASP A 91 13.04 7.11 -9.96
N ILE A 92 12.23 7.26 -8.91
CA ILE A 92 11.66 8.56 -8.48
C ILE A 92 12.47 9.07 -7.30
N GLU A 93 12.99 10.29 -7.40
CA GLU A 93 13.67 10.93 -6.27
C GLU A 93 12.68 11.30 -5.17
N LYS A 94 13.03 11.03 -3.91
CA LYS A 94 12.22 11.45 -2.77
C LYS A 94 12.39 12.94 -2.52
N THR A 95 11.29 13.70 -2.64
CA THR A 95 11.25 15.15 -2.42
C THR A 95 10.13 15.55 -1.44
N GLY A 96 10.09 16.83 -1.07
CA GLY A 96 9.02 17.41 -0.25
C GLY A 96 7.75 17.78 -1.03
N ASP A 97 7.69 17.53 -2.35
CA ASP A 97 6.53 17.90 -3.16
C ASP A 97 5.36 16.92 -2.96
N LEU A 98 4.47 17.23 -2.02
CA LEU A 98 3.28 16.43 -1.72
C LEU A 98 2.23 16.44 -2.84
N ARG A 99 2.39 17.27 -3.86
CA ARG A 99 1.45 17.37 -4.98
C ARG A 99 1.85 16.54 -6.19
N SER A 100 3.07 15.99 -6.19
CA SER A 100 3.59 15.17 -7.28
C SER A 100 2.60 14.08 -7.73
N GLU A 101 2.56 13.86 -9.03
CA GLU A 101 1.80 12.82 -9.73
C GLU A 101 2.71 12.00 -10.65
N GLU A 102 4.03 12.07 -10.41
CA GLU A 102 5.01 11.40 -11.24
C GLU A 102 4.74 9.89 -11.28
N LYS A 103 4.48 9.38 -12.51
CA LYS A 103 4.24 7.97 -12.80
C LYS A 103 3.09 7.36 -11.98
N LEU A 104 2.12 8.17 -11.51
CA LEU A 104 0.99 7.72 -10.72
C LEU A 104 0.20 6.59 -11.43
N ASP A 105 -0.11 6.76 -12.71
CA ASP A 105 -0.83 5.74 -13.49
C ASP A 105 -0.07 4.40 -13.53
N LYS A 106 1.25 4.45 -13.70
CA LYS A 106 2.09 3.23 -13.68
C LYS A 106 2.13 2.56 -12.31
N ILE A 107 1.98 3.32 -11.22
CA ILE A 107 1.89 2.76 -9.87
C ILE A 107 0.53 2.09 -9.69
N ILE A 108 -0.54 2.73 -10.16
CA ILE A 108 -1.89 2.16 -10.13
C ILE A 108 -1.95 0.86 -10.93
N ASP A 109 -1.47 0.87 -12.18
CA ASP A 109 -1.44 -0.31 -13.05
C ASP A 109 -0.69 -1.49 -12.39
N ASP A 110 0.44 -1.22 -11.73
CA ASP A 110 1.24 -2.25 -11.08
C ASP A 110 0.53 -2.85 -9.87
N ILE A 111 -0.16 -2.02 -9.07
CA ILE A 111 -1.00 -2.50 -7.96
C ILE A 111 -2.16 -3.35 -8.50
N GLU A 112 -2.84 -2.90 -9.55
CA GLU A 112 -3.96 -3.64 -10.16
C GLU A 112 -3.51 -4.99 -10.72
N ASN A 113 -2.35 -5.05 -11.36
CA ASN A 113 -1.77 -6.30 -11.83
C ASN A 113 -1.44 -7.27 -10.67
N LEU A 114 -0.94 -6.75 -9.54
CA LEU A 114 -0.72 -7.57 -8.34
C LEU A 114 -2.04 -8.05 -7.72
N VAL A 115 -3.08 -7.20 -7.70
CA VAL A 115 -4.42 -7.61 -7.26
C VAL A 115 -4.94 -8.75 -8.13
N ASP A 116 -4.85 -8.62 -9.45
CA ASP A 116 -5.32 -9.65 -10.39
C ASP A 116 -4.50 -10.94 -10.34
N LYS A 117 -3.20 -10.83 -10.00
CA LYS A 117 -2.34 -11.98 -9.72
C LYS A 117 -2.82 -12.72 -8.47
N LEU A 118 -2.96 -12.01 -7.34
CA LEU A 118 -3.36 -12.59 -6.06
C LEU A 118 -4.79 -13.15 -6.05
N GLN A 119 -5.65 -12.71 -6.98
CA GLN A 119 -6.96 -13.32 -7.20
C GLN A 119 -6.91 -14.74 -7.78
N LYS A 120 -5.86 -15.06 -8.55
CA LYS A 120 -5.76 -16.31 -9.33
C LYS A 120 -5.00 -17.40 -8.58
N GLU A 121 -4.14 -17.01 -7.63
CA GLU A 121 -3.45 -17.90 -6.68
C GLU A 121 -4.43 -18.39 -5.60
#